data_AF-A0A021X4Q4-F1
#
_entry.id   AF-A0A021X4Q4-F1
#
_cell.length_a   1.000
_cell.length_b   1.000
_cell.length_c   1.000
_cell.angle_alpha   90.00
_cell.angle_beta   90.00
_cell.angle_gamma   90.00
#
_symmetry.space_group_name_H-M   'P 1'
#
loop_
_entity.id
_entity.type
_entity.pdbx_description
1 polymer ?
#
loop_
_entity_poly.entity_id
_entity_poly.type
_entity_poly.pdbx_seq_one_letter_code
_entity_poly.pdbx_strand_id
1 'polypeptide(L)' 'MKRASENRYAIRKDGTGLWAVYDIFTGMTAEVNGEPQDGLGVEQADSLVDLLNAEYIARRKGMTH' A
#
# COMPACT_ATOMS: atom_id res chain seq x y z
N MET A 1 -5.01 -10.35 -12.62
CA MET A 1 -3.97 -9.29 -12.64
C MET A 1 -4.60 -8.01 -12.11
N LYS A 2 -4.25 -7.54 -10.91
CA LYS A 2 -4.68 -6.22 -10.40
C LYS A 2 -4.09 -5.15 -11.33
N ARG A 3 -4.91 -4.21 -11.82
CA ARG A 3 -4.45 -3.16 -12.74
C ARG A 3 -3.48 -2.23 -12.01
N ALA A 4 -2.20 -2.34 -12.32
CA ALA A 4 -1.14 -1.51 -11.73
C ALA A 4 -1.29 0.00 -12.03
N SER A 5 -2.12 0.40 -13.00
CA SER A 5 -2.25 1.79 -13.43
C SER A 5 -2.99 2.70 -12.44
N GLU A 6 -3.76 2.16 -11.49
CA GLU A 6 -4.53 2.94 -10.51
C GLU A 6 -4.03 2.79 -9.07
N ASN A 7 -3.14 1.83 -8.83
CA ASN A 7 -2.61 1.55 -7.49
C ASN A 7 -1.46 2.50 -7.15
N ARG A 8 -1.40 2.92 -5.89
CA ARG A 8 -0.30 3.71 -5.32
C ARG A 8 0.58 2.90 -4.37
N TYR A 9 0.06 1.83 -3.80
CA TYR A 9 0.74 1.05 -2.78
C TYR A 9 1.01 -0.38 -3.28
N ALA A 10 2.14 -0.93 -2.85
CA ALA A 10 2.54 -2.31 -3.11
C ALA A 10 3.24 -2.91 -1.88
N ILE A 11 3.39 -4.23 -1.84
CA ILE A 11 4.13 -4.92 -0.79
C ILE A 11 5.57 -5.22 -1.24
N ARG A 12 6.53 -5.11 -0.32
CA ARG A 12 7.91 -5.57 -0.50
C ARG A 12 8.35 -6.42 0.69
N LYS A 13 9.27 -7.36 0.47
CA LYS A 13 9.94 -8.07 1.57
C LYS A 13 11.00 -7.16 2.18
N ASP A 14 11.11 -7.17 3.50
CA ASP A 14 12.06 -6.34 4.25
C ASP A 14 13.42 -7.04 4.52
N GLY A 15 13.60 -8.26 4.01
CA GLY A 15 14.83 -9.05 4.19
C GLY A 15 14.84 -9.93 5.45
N THR A 16 13.90 -9.75 6.39
CA THR A 16 13.76 -10.58 7.60
C THR A 16 12.76 -11.73 7.43
N GLY A 17 12.11 -11.79 6.26
CA GLY A 17 10.99 -12.70 5.99
C GLY A 17 9.62 -12.07 6.22
N LEU A 18 9.59 -10.85 6.76
CA LEU A 18 8.41 -10.01 6.89
C LEU A 18 8.24 -9.12 5.65
N TRP A 19 7.12 -8.41 5.63
CA TRP A 19 6.68 -7.57 4.53
C TRP A 19 6.37 -6.16 5.00
N ALA A 20 6.56 -5.22 4.09
CA ALA A 20 6.20 -3.82 4.29
C ALA A 20 5.35 -3.35 3.12
N VAL A 21 4.37 -2.49 3.42
CA VAL A 21 3.65 -1.74 2.40
C VAL A 21 4.44 -0.48 2.07
N TYR A 22 4.64 -0.20 0.79
CA TYR A 22 5.36 0.99 0.33
C TYR A 22 4.57 1.72 -0.75
N ASP A 23 4.77 3.03 -0.82
CA ASP A 23 4.26 3.88 -1.90
C ASP A 23 5.16 3.71 -3.13
N ILE A 24 4.58 3.33 -4.27
CA ILE A 24 5.31 3.04 -5.51
C ILE A 24 5.92 4.30 -6.14
N PHE A 25 5.40 5.49 -5.84
CA PHE A 25 5.90 6.74 -6.40
C PHE A 25 7.11 7.28 -5.62
N THR A 26 7.11 7.11 -4.30
CA THR A 26 8.19 7.62 -3.44
C THR A 26 9.20 6.54 -3.06
N GLY A 27 8.82 5.26 -3.14
CA GLY A 27 9.60 4.13 -2.64
C GLY A 27 9.63 4.03 -1.11
N MET A 28 8.94 4.92 -0.40
CA MET A 28 8.92 4.98 1.07
C MET A 28 7.91 4.00 1.64
N THR A 29 8.16 3.52 2.87
CA THR A 29 7.17 2.74 3.62
C THR A 29 5.91 3.58 3.81
N ALA A 30 4.75 2.97 3.59
CA ALA A 30 3.47 3.64 3.80
C ALA A 30 3.26 3.85 5.30
N GLU A 31 2.73 5.02 5.66
CA GLU A 31 2.38 5.35 7.04
C GLU A 31 0.86 5.45 7.17
N VAL A 32 0.31 4.82 8.20
CA VAL A 32 -1.10 4.90 8.55
C VAL A 32 -1.19 5.43 9.96
N ASN A 33 -1.84 6.59 10.14
CA ASN A 33 -1.92 7.28 11.42
C ASN A 33 -0.56 7.56 12.08
N GLY A 34 0.49 7.76 11.28
CA GLY A 34 1.87 7.97 11.76
C GLY A 34 2.63 6.69 12.10
N GLU A 35 2.02 5.51 11.95
CA GLU A 35 2.68 4.23 12.14
C GLU A 35 3.19 3.68 10.80
N PRO A 36 4.50 3.38 10.68
CA PRO A 36 5.05 2.73 9.49
C PRO A 36 4.45 1.34 9.33
N GLN A 37 4.07 1.00 8.11
CA GLN A 37 3.46 -0.30 7.78
C GLN A 37 4.53 -1.28 7.31
N ASP A 38 5.45 -1.62 8.22
CA ASP A 38 6.52 -2.61 8.06
C ASP A 38 6.44 -3.72 9.12
N GLY A 39 7.31 -4.74 9.00
CA GLY A 39 7.31 -5.89 9.91
C GLY A 39 6.02 -6.73 9.86
N LEU A 40 5.26 -6.66 8.77
CA LEU A 40 3.97 -7.31 8.64
C LEU A 40 4.11 -8.75 8.11
N GLY A 41 3.18 -9.62 8.49
CA GLY A 41 2.97 -10.89 7.81
C GLY A 41 2.46 -10.67 6.39
N VAL A 42 2.70 -11.62 5.48
CA VAL A 42 2.31 -11.49 4.05
C VAL A 42 0.81 -11.24 3.87
N GLU A 43 -0.03 -11.99 4.59
CA GLU A 43 -1.50 -11.86 4.52
C GLU A 43 -1.98 -10.48 5.02
N GLN A 44 -1.32 -9.96 6.06
CA GLN A 44 -1.63 -8.64 6.61
C GLN A 44 -1.20 -7.54 5.64
N ALA A 45 -0.01 -7.66 5.05
CA ALA A 45 0.49 -6.72 4.07
C ALA A 45 -0.35 -6.71 2.79
N ASP A 46 -0.80 -7.88 2.30
CA ASP A 46 -1.67 -7.98 1.12
C ASP A 46 -3.04 -7.33 1.36
N SER A 47 -3.65 -7.64 2.51
CA SER A 47 -4.93 -7.02 2.93
C SER A 47 -4.81 -5.49 3.05
N LEU A 48 -3.70 -5.00 3.61
CA LEU A 48 -3.48 -3.57 3.81
C LEU A 48 -3.23 -2.84 2.49
N VAL A 49 -2.46 -3.43 1.57
CA VAL A 49 -2.26 -2.89 0.22
C VAL A 49 -3.57 -2.74 -0.52
N ASP A 50 -4.48 -3.70 -0.39
CA ASP A 50 -5.78 -3.62 -1.04
C ASP A 50 -6.65 -2.50 -0.47
N LEU A 51 -6.68 -2.37 0.85
CA LEU A 51 -7.39 -1.29 1.52
C LEU A 51 -6.85 0.08 1.11
N LEU A 52 -5.53 0.29 1.20
CA LEU A 52 -4.90 1.57 0.91
C LEU A 52 -5.06 1.97 -0.56
N ASN A 53 -4.98 1.01 -1.48
CA ASN A 53 -5.26 1.27 -2.89
C ASN A 53 -6.73 1.58 -3.14
N ALA A 54 -7.67 0.85 -2.51
CA ALA A 54 -9.09 1.13 -2.65
C ALA A 54 -9.44 2.54 -2.15
N GLU A 55 -8.90 2.95 -1.00
CA GLU A 55 -9.06 4.32 -0.48
C GLU A 55 -8.47 5.37 -1.42
N TYR A 56 -7.27 5.14 -1.94
CA TYR A 56 -6.63 6.06 -2.87
C TYR A 56 -7.48 6.26 -4.14
N ILE A 57 -7.96 5.16 -4.72
CA ILE A 57 -8.81 5.18 -5.92
C ILE A 57 -10.14 5.90 -5.61
N ALA A 58 -10.77 5.62 -4.47
CA ALA A 58 -12.01 6.26 -4.06
C ALA A 58 -11.84 7.78 -3.92
N ARG A 59 -10.76 8.25 -3.27
CA ARG A 59 -10.45 9.68 -3.15
C ARG A 59 -10.20 10.33 -4.52
N ARG A 60 -9.48 9.65 -5.42
CA ARG A 60 -9.25 10.15 -6.78
C ARG A 60 -10.54 10.25 -7.62
N LYS A 61 -11.44 9.27 -7.51
CA LYS A 61 -12.73 9.28 -8.20
C LYS A 61 -13.71 10.32 -7.64
N GLY A 62 -13.59 10.68 -6.36
CA GLY A 62 -14.38 11.75 -5.75
C GLY A 62 -13.88 13.17 -6.07
N MET A 63 -12.65 13.31 -6.56
CA MET A 63 -12.02 14.60 -6.89
C MET A 63 -12.23 15.07 -8.35
N THR A 64 -12.83 14.25 -9.21
CA THR A 64 -13.29 14.70 -10.52
C THR A 64 -14.59 15.47 -10.36
N HIS A 65 -14.47 16.80 -10.22
CA HIS A 65 -15.56 17.76 -10.39
C HIS A 65 -15.55 18.28 -11.82
#